data_AF-A0A4Q6G3H7-F1
#
_entry.id   AF-A0A4Q6G3H7-F1
#
_cell.length_a   1.000
_cell.length_b   1.000
_cell.length_c   1.000
_cell.angle_alpha   90.00
_cell.angle_beta   90.00
_cell.angle_gamma   90.00
#
_symmetry.space_group_name_H-M   'P 1'
#
loop_
_entity.id
_entity.type
_entity.pdbx_description
1 polymer ?
#
loop_
_entity_poly.entity_id
_entity_poly.type
_entity_poly.pdbx_seq_one_letter_code
_entity_poly.pdbx_strand_id
1 'polypeptide(L)'
;MNRRQLGLGVATAAMALGSTARAQQVFVQRGPEATAFYNSFNDQISRLPATQQADVRAFYEMNGWRPVWNAERMRALNAAAARADRHGLSGTDYFDFVGLAADPASADLRTTTAALAYARVLAEGKVRPETVEDLWEMQKNRVDLPRGLSDALSRNVLANWYDGLAPTDIGYQNLSAGYVRYRRLAAQGGWPAFAPPDG
;
A
#
# COMPACT_ATOMS: atom_id res chain seq x y z
N MET A 1 -12.88 8.66 -73.25
CA MET A 1 -12.56 9.52 -72.08
C MET A 1 -13.34 9.03 -70.86
N ASN A 2 -12.62 8.79 -69.77
CA ASN A 2 -13.01 8.81 -68.35
C ASN A 2 -14.06 7.84 -67.74
N ARG A 3 -13.51 6.82 -67.06
CA ARG A 3 -13.64 6.48 -65.61
C ARG A 3 -15.03 6.43 -64.96
N ARG A 4 -15.38 5.27 -64.37
CA ARG A 4 -15.36 5.03 -62.90
C ARG A 4 -15.62 3.56 -62.56
N GLN A 5 -15.05 3.16 -61.43
CA GLN A 5 -14.67 1.81 -61.04
C GLN A 5 -15.75 1.05 -60.26
N LEU A 6 -15.58 -0.27 -60.30
CA LEU A 6 -16.22 -1.32 -59.51
C LEU A 6 -16.07 -1.07 -58.00
N GLY A 7 -17.18 -1.17 -57.27
CA GLY A 7 -17.19 -1.33 -55.81
C GLY A 7 -17.56 -2.75 -55.44
N LEU A 8 -16.56 -3.62 -55.23
CA LEU A 8 -16.72 -4.93 -54.61
C LEU A 8 -16.63 -4.76 -53.09
N GLY A 9 -17.73 -4.98 -52.40
CA GLY A 9 -17.76 -5.05 -50.94
C GLY A 9 -17.17 -6.38 -50.46
N VAL A 10 -16.02 -6.33 -49.79
CA VAL A 10 -15.48 -7.45 -49.04
C VAL A 10 -15.86 -7.24 -47.58
N ALA A 11 -16.83 -8.02 -47.10
CA ALA A 11 -17.17 -8.11 -45.69
C ALA A 11 -16.10 -8.97 -44.99
N THR A 12 -15.12 -8.34 -44.35
CA THR A 12 -14.23 -9.04 -43.41
C THR A 12 -14.91 -9.12 -42.06
N ALA A 13 -15.45 -10.30 -41.75
CA ALA A 13 -15.82 -10.67 -40.39
C ALA A 13 -14.55 -10.80 -39.54
N ALA A 14 -14.21 -9.76 -38.77
CA ALA A 14 -13.14 -9.82 -37.79
C ALA A 14 -13.62 -10.62 -36.57
N MET A 15 -13.21 -11.89 -36.50
CA MET A 15 -13.42 -12.76 -35.34
C MET A 15 -12.73 -12.17 -34.09
N ALA A 16 -13.54 -11.84 -33.08
CA ALA A 16 -13.08 -11.48 -31.75
C ALA A 16 -12.57 -12.73 -31.01
N LEU A 17 -11.29 -13.10 -31.21
CA LEU A 17 -10.60 -14.17 -30.45
C LEU A 17 -9.34 -13.66 -29.71
N GLY A 18 -9.19 -12.34 -29.57
CA GLY A 18 -7.94 -11.73 -29.07
C GLY A 18 -7.77 -11.68 -27.55
N SER A 19 -8.82 -11.84 -26.75
CA SER A 19 -8.75 -11.64 -25.29
C SER A 19 -8.11 -12.82 -24.56
N THR A 20 -8.44 -14.05 -24.93
CA THR A 20 -7.85 -15.27 -24.34
C THR A 20 -6.40 -15.46 -24.77
N ALA A 21 -6.07 -15.17 -26.03
CA ALA A 21 -4.71 -15.28 -26.56
C ALA A 21 -3.73 -14.27 -25.93
N ARG A 22 -4.16 -13.02 -25.66
CA ARG A 22 -3.33 -12.03 -24.95
C ARG A 22 -3.07 -12.43 -23.49
N ALA A 23 -4.08 -12.94 -22.79
CA ALA A 23 -3.91 -13.45 -21.44
C ALA A 23 -2.91 -14.62 -21.44
N GLN A 24 -3.10 -15.62 -22.31
CA GLN A 24 -2.19 -16.77 -22.46
C GLN A 24 -0.76 -16.35 -22.83
N GLN A 25 -0.56 -15.32 -23.66
CA GLN A 25 0.76 -14.81 -24.00
C GLN A 25 1.48 -14.10 -22.83
N VAL A 26 0.75 -13.38 -21.97
CA VAL A 26 1.33 -12.80 -20.74
C VAL A 26 1.69 -13.87 -19.72
N PHE A 27 0.93 -14.97 -19.64
CA PHE A 27 1.25 -16.11 -18.77
C PHE A 27 2.50 -16.88 -19.22
N VAL A 28 2.74 -17.00 -20.53
CA VAL A 28 3.85 -17.79 -21.11
C VAL A 28 5.20 -17.06 -21.10
N GLN A 29 5.23 -15.73 -20.95
CA GLN A 29 6.48 -14.93 -20.96
C GLN A 29 7.12 -14.71 -19.58
N ARG A 30 6.57 -15.27 -18.49
CA ARG A 30 7.25 -15.19 -17.19
C ARG A 30 8.46 -16.12 -17.18
N GLY A 31 9.64 -15.56 -16.96
CA GLY A 31 10.85 -16.33 -16.67
C GLY A 31 10.64 -17.27 -15.47
N PRO A 32 11.40 -18.36 -15.35
CA PRO A 32 11.17 -19.43 -14.37
C PRO A 32 11.07 -18.92 -12.91
N GLU A 33 11.85 -17.90 -12.55
CA GLU A 33 11.82 -17.27 -11.22
C GLU A 33 10.47 -16.60 -10.90
N ALA A 34 9.89 -15.88 -11.86
CA ALA A 34 8.61 -15.19 -11.67
C ALA A 34 7.44 -16.18 -11.61
N THR A 35 7.54 -17.31 -12.30
CA THR A 35 6.58 -18.41 -12.21
C THR A 35 6.66 -19.10 -10.85
N ALA A 36 7.88 -19.38 -10.34
CA ALA A 36 8.06 -19.96 -9.02
C ALA A 36 7.52 -19.06 -7.90
N PHE A 37 7.82 -17.75 -7.95
CA PHE A 37 7.27 -16.78 -7.02
C PHE A 37 5.75 -16.68 -7.10
N TYR A 38 5.17 -16.67 -8.31
CA TYR A 38 3.72 -16.63 -8.46
C TYR A 38 3.01 -17.83 -7.83
N ASN A 39 3.59 -19.02 -7.93
CA ASN A 39 3.03 -20.22 -7.33
C ASN A 39 3.04 -20.13 -5.80
N SER A 40 4.19 -19.79 -5.19
CA SER A 40 4.27 -19.60 -3.73
C SER A 40 3.40 -18.43 -3.25
N PHE A 41 3.28 -17.37 -4.05
CA PHE A 41 2.41 -16.23 -3.79
C PHE A 41 0.95 -16.65 -3.61
N ASN A 42 0.40 -17.50 -4.49
CA ASN A 42 -1.01 -17.91 -4.40
C ASN A 42 -1.30 -18.70 -3.12
N ASP A 43 -0.34 -19.52 -2.68
CA ASP A 43 -0.47 -20.24 -1.41
C ASP A 43 -0.44 -19.27 -0.22
N GLN A 44 0.46 -18.29 -0.25
CA GLN A 44 0.63 -17.32 0.83
C GLN A 44 -0.54 -16.32 0.92
N ILE A 45 -0.98 -15.76 -0.21
CA ILE A 45 -2.05 -14.75 -0.24
C ILE A 45 -3.39 -15.29 0.25
N SER A 46 -3.64 -16.58 0.08
CA SER A 46 -4.86 -17.25 0.57
C SER A 46 -5.03 -17.16 2.10
N ARG A 47 -3.93 -16.93 2.84
CA ARG A 47 -3.91 -16.80 4.30
C ARG A 47 -4.22 -15.38 4.77
N LEU A 48 -4.21 -14.39 3.87
CA LEU A 48 -4.51 -13.00 4.20
C LEU A 48 -6.03 -12.76 4.22
N PRO A 49 -6.51 -11.76 4.98
CA PRO A 49 -7.89 -11.31 4.88
C PRO A 49 -8.24 -10.89 3.44
N ALA A 50 -9.43 -11.25 2.95
CA ALA A 50 -9.86 -10.99 1.57
C ALA A 50 -9.77 -9.49 1.18
N THR A 51 -9.97 -8.59 2.14
CA THR A 51 -9.87 -7.13 1.95
C THR A 51 -8.46 -6.64 1.61
N GLN A 52 -7.41 -7.41 1.93
CA GLN A 52 -6.02 -7.09 1.62
C GLN A 52 -5.51 -7.81 0.38
N GLN A 53 -6.12 -8.95 0.02
CA GLN A 53 -5.67 -9.77 -1.11
C GLN A 53 -5.72 -9.00 -2.44
N ALA A 54 -6.76 -8.21 -2.68
CA ALA A 54 -6.91 -7.46 -3.93
C ALA A 54 -5.76 -6.47 -4.15
N ASP A 55 -5.42 -5.69 -3.13
CA ASP A 55 -4.36 -4.67 -3.19
C ASP A 55 -2.98 -5.30 -3.36
N VAL A 56 -2.69 -6.35 -2.59
CA VAL A 56 -1.41 -7.08 -2.68
C VAL A 56 -1.26 -7.73 -4.06
N ARG A 57 -2.32 -8.33 -4.60
CA ARG A 57 -2.33 -8.92 -5.95
C ARG A 57 -2.08 -7.87 -7.02
N ALA A 58 -2.79 -6.74 -6.97
CA ALA A 58 -2.62 -5.65 -7.91
C ALA A 58 -1.16 -5.12 -7.89
N PHE A 59 -0.58 -4.99 -6.69
CA PHE A 59 0.81 -4.60 -6.54
C PHE A 59 1.77 -5.57 -7.25
N TYR A 60 1.70 -6.88 -6.98
CA TYR A 60 2.62 -7.83 -7.61
C TYR A 60 2.40 -8.02 -9.10
N GLU A 61 1.18 -7.85 -9.58
CA GLU A 61 0.87 -7.85 -11.01
C GLU A 61 1.62 -6.70 -11.73
N MET A 62 1.60 -5.49 -11.15
CA MET A 62 2.37 -4.34 -11.67
C MET A 62 3.88 -4.53 -11.57
N ASN A 63 4.36 -5.23 -10.55
CA ASN A 63 5.79 -5.49 -10.32
C ASN A 63 6.28 -6.79 -10.99
N GLY A 64 5.50 -7.36 -11.91
CA GLY A 64 5.91 -8.49 -12.75
C GLY A 64 6.08 -9.82 -12.00
N TRP A 65 5.38 -10.00 -10.87
CA TRP A 65 5.41 -11.21 -10.05
C TRP A 65 6.80 -11.58 -9.56
N ARG A 66 7.52 -10.58 -9.04
CA ARG A 66 8.85 -10.76 -8.45
C ARG A 66 8.90 -10.16 -7.04
N PRO A 67 9.79 -10.67 -6.17
CA PRO A 67 10.11 -10.00 -4.92
C PRO A 67 10.59 -8.57 -5.17
N VAL A 68 10.16 -7.65 -4.32
CA VAL A 68 10.48 -6.23 -4.44
C VAL A 68 11.36 -5.73 -3.29
N TRP A 69 11.40 -6.40 -2.16
CA TRP A 69 12.09 -5.89 -0.98
C TRP A 69 13.57 -6.29 -0.99
N ASN A 70 14.43 -5.28 -1.08
CA ASN A 70 15.88 -5.42 -0.89
C ASN A 70 16.31 -4.65 0.37
N ALA A 71 17.58 -4.75 0.75
CA ALA A 71 18.10 -4.11 1.95
C ALA A 71 17.90 -2.59 1.97
N GLU A 72 17.97 -1.91 0.83
CA GLU A 72 17.73 -0.47 0.72
C GLU A 72 16.27 -0.11 0.95
N ARG A 73 15.36 -0.79 0.26
CA ARG A 73 13.91 -0.59 0.39
C ARG A 73 13.43 -0.90 1.82
N MET A 74 13.98 -1.94 2.44
CA MET A 74 13.72 -2.24 3.86
C MET A 74 14.21 -1.13 4.78
N ARG A 75 15.39 -0.54 4.50
CA ARG A 75 15.92 0.59 5.26
C ARG A 75 15.03 1.83 5.12
N ALA A 76 14.53 2.10 3.91
CA ALA A 76 13.59 3.18 3.65
C ALA A 76 12.24 2.96 4.35
N LEU A 77 11.74 1.72 4.36
CA LEU A 77 10.51 1.36 5.07
C LEU A 77 10.66 1.52 6.59
N ASN A 78 11.79 1.08 7.15
CA ASN A 78 12.14 1.32 8.56
C ASN A 78 12.15 2.80 8.90
N ALA A 79 12.75 3.63 8.04
CA ALA A 79 12.79 5.08 8.25
C ALA A 79 11.40 5.73 8.20
N ALA A 80 10.49 5.23 7.35
CA ALA A 80 9.10 5.67 7.30
C ALA A 80 8.32 5.19 8.54
N ALA A 81 8.50 3.94 8.96
CA ALA A 81 7.86 3.36 10.14
C ALA A 81 8.27 4.08 11.44
N ALA A 82 9.54 4.52 11.54
CA ALA A 82 10.02 5.31 12.67
C ALA A 82 9.33 6.68 12.82
N ARG A 83 8.59 7.13 11.80
CA ARG A 83 7.81 8.38 11.82
C ARG A 83 6.34 8.16 12.18
N ALA A 84 5.90 6.91 12.34
CA ALA A 84 4.51 6.57 12.65
C ALA A 84 3.97 7.31 13.89
N ASP A 85 4.80 7.52 14.91
CA ASP A 85 4.42 8.22 16.15
C ASP A 85 3.91 9.64 15.90
N ARG A 86 4.37 10.30 14.82
CA ARG A 86 3.87 11.62 14.42
C ARG A 86 2.39 11.58 14.06
N HIS A 87 1.91 10.44 13.60
CA HIS A 87 0.51 10.24 13.20
C HIS A 87 -0.33 9.59 14.30
N GLY A 88 0.21 9.49 15.53
CA GLY A 88 -0.46 8.78 16.62
C GLY A 88 -0.51 7.26 16.43
N LEU A 89 0.36 6.72 15.59
CA LEU A 89 0.46 5.29 15.26
C LEU A 89 1.76 4.72 15.84
N SER A 90 1.74 3.45 16.25
CA SER A 90 2.99 2.74 16.54
C SER A 90 3.44 1.96 15.30
N GLY A 91 4.70 2.13 14.88
CA GLY A 91 5.26 1.35 13.77
C GLY A 91 5.24 -0.17 14.02
N THR A 92 5.37 -0.58 15.29
CA THR A 92 5.34 -1.99 15.69
C THR A 92 3.97 -2.65 15.54
N ASP A 93 2.90 -1.87 15.45
CA ASP A 93 1.54 -2.40 15.21
C ASP A 93 1.41 -2.96 13.77
N TYR A 94 2.28 -2.52 12.86
CA TYR A 94 2.24 -2.89 11.43
C TYR A 94 3.43 -3.75 11.03
N PHE A 95 4.61 -3.45 11.56
CA PHE A 95 5.85 -4.06 11.11
C PHE A 95 6.51 -4.91 12.19
N ASP A 96 6.50 -6.22 11.98
CA ASP A 96 7.29 -7.21 12.72
C ASP A 96 8.57 -7.53 11.94
N PHE A 97 9.54 -6.60 11.96
CA PHE A 97 10.78 -6.77 11.19
C PHE A 97 11.60 -8.00 11.61
N VAL A 98 11.48 -8.43 12.88
CA VAL A 98 12.16 -9.62 13.39
C VAL A 98 11.53 -10.89 12.82
N GLY A 99 10.20 -11.03 12.91
CA GLY A 99 9.50 -12.17 12.35
C GLY A 99 9.50 -12.19 10.82
N LEU A 100 9.64 -11.04 10.17
CA LEU A 100 9.89 -10.96 8.71
C LEU A 100 11.26 -11.53 8.35
N ALA A 101 12.32 -11.18 9.11
CA ALA A 101 13.66 -11.71 8.87
C ALA A 101 13.78 -13.21 9.18
N ALA A 102 12.97 -13.74 10.10
CA ALA A 102 12.98 -15.14 10.50
C ALA A 102 12.36 -16.09 9.45
N ASP A 103 11.51 -15.59 8.54
CA ASP A 103 10.93 -16.36 7.44
C ASP A 103 11.15 -15.65 6.09
N PRO A 104 12.34 -15.80 5.48
CA PRO A 104 12.66 -15.15 4.20
C PRO A 104 11.72 -15.55 3.05
N ALA A 105 11.10 -16.74 3.11
CA ALA A 105 10.26 -17.26 2.04
C ALA A 105 8.91 -16.52 1.95
N SER A 106 8.40 -16.01 3.07
CA SER A 106 7.17 -15.19 3.12
C SER A 106 7.42 -13.71 3.38
N ALA A 107 8.66 -13.32 3.69
CA ALA A 107 9.05 -11.97 4.07
C ALA A 107 8.57 -10.92 3.06
N ASP A 108 8.73 -11.16 1.77
CA ASP A 108 8.39 -10.18 0.73
C ASP A 108 6.89 -9.85 0.73
N LEU A 109 6.02 -10.86 0.69
CA LEU A 109 4.57 -10.70 0.70
C LEU A 109 4.07 -10.13 2.03
N ARG A 110 4.60 -10.60 3.16
CA ARG A 110 4.23 -10.06 4.48
C ARG A 110 4.65 -8.61 4.63
N THR A 111 5.83 -8.23 4.12
CA THR A 111 6.30 -6.83 4.12
C THR A 111 5.39 -5.96 3.24
N THR A 112 5.04 -6.42 2.04
CA THR A 112 4.10 -5.70 1.15
C THR A 112 2.73 -5.53 1.80
N THR A 113 2.23 -6.57 2.46
CA THR A 113 0.95 -6.53 3.18
C THR A 113 0.97 -5.49 4.31
N ALA A 114 2.02 -5.51 5.14
CA ALA A 114 2.22 -4.54 6.21
C ALA A 114 2.37 -3.11 5.66
N ALA A 115 3.14 -2.93 4.58
CA ALA A 115 3.38 -1.65 3.93
C ALA A 115 2.09 -1.01 3.41
N LEU A 116 1.21 -1.80 2.77
CA LEU A 116 -0.09 -1.34 2.29
C LEU A 116 -1.08 -1.08 3.44
N ALA A 117 -1.07 -1.92 4.48
CA ALA A 117 -1.91 -1.70 5.66
C ALA A 117 -1.53 -0.38 6.37
N TYR A 118 -0.23 -0.12 6.55
CA TYR A 118 0.27 1.12 7.10
C TYR A 118 -0.11 2.34 6.22
N ALA A 119 0.06 2.22 4.90
CA ALA A 119 -0.32 3.26 3.94
C ALA A 119 -1.82 3.59 4.02
N ARG A 120 -2.67 2.56 4.14
CA ARG A 120 -4.12 2.72 4.29
C ARG A 120 -4.48 3.47 5.56
N VAL A 121 -3.86 3.16 6.69
CA VAL A 121 -4.15 3.86 7.94
C VAL A 121 -3.72 5.33 7.87
N LEU A 122 -2.60 5.64 7.22
CA LEU A 122 -2.20 7.04 7.01
C LEU A 122 -3.19 7.81 6.13
N ALA A 123 -3.66 7.20 5.04
CA ALA A 123 -4.55 7.84 4.07
C ALA A 123 -6.01 7.94 4.58
N GLU A 124 -6.51 6.90 5.25
CA GLU A 124 -7.93 6.75 5.54
C GLU A 124 -8.26 6.84 7.04
N GLY A 125 -7.26 6.73 7.92
CA GLY A 125 -7.42 6.58 9.36
C GLY A 125 -7.62 5.12 9.79
N LYS A 126 -7.46 4.85 11.09
CA LYS A 126 -7.59 3.49 11.66
C LYS A 126 -9.04 3.03 11.78
N VAL A 127 -9.97 3.98 11.90
CA VAL A 127 -11.41 3.74 12.03
C VAL A 127 -12.11 4.26 10.79
N ARG A 128 -12.95 3.42 10.19
CA ARG A 128 -13.82 3.81 9.08
C ARG A 128 -15.07 4.51 9.63
N PRO A 129 -15.35 5.77 9.24
CA PRO A 129 -16.53 6.50 9.74
C PRO A 129 -17.83 5.74 9.50
N GLU A 130 -17.91 5.04 8.36
CA GLU A 130 -19.09 4.25 7.96
C GLU A 130 -19.30 2.99 8.83
N THR A 131 -18.36 2.66 9.73
CA THR A 131 -18.55 1.59 10.72
C THR A 131 -19.08 2.11 12.06
N VAL A 132 -19.22 3.43 12.19
CA VAL A 132 -19.66 4.12 13.41
C VAL A 132 -21.01 4.80 13.20
N GLU A 133 -21.28 5.35 12.02
CA GLU A 133 -22.56 6.00 11.68
C GLU A 133 -23.03 5.59 10.26
N ASP A 134 -24.28 5.09 10.17
CA ASP A 134 -24.88 4.62 8.90
C ASP A 134 -25.23 5.77 7.94
N LEU A 135 -25.38 7.00 8.44
CA LEU A 135 -25.77 8.20 7.66
C LEU A 135 -24.57 9.02 7.15
N TRP A 136 -23.42 8.38 6.92
CA TRP A 136 -22.25 9.08 6.40
C TRP A 136 -22.31 9.25 4.87
N GLU A 137 -22.74 10.42 4.39
CA GLU A 137 -22.98 10.69 2.95
C GLU A 137 -21.72 11.12 2.17
N MET A 138 -20.58 11.39 2.84
CA MET A 138 -19.34 11.79 2.14
C MET A 138 -18.56 10.57 1.63
N GLN A 139 -18.49 10.40 0.32
CA GLN A 139 -17.54 9.47 -0.30
C GLN A 139 -16.10 9.97 -0.12
N LYS A 140 -15.27 9.21 0.60
CA LYS A 140 -13.83 9.46 0.67
C LYS A 140 -13.18 9.20 -0.68
N ASN A 141 -12.30 10.11 -1.10
CA ASN A 141 -11.33 9.83 -2.16
C ASN A 141 -10.44 8.67 -1.69
N ARG A 142 -10.57 7.51 -2.33
CA ARG A 142 -9.67 6.38 -2.07
C ARG A 142 -8.38 6.57 -2.86
N VAL A 143 -7.26 6.48 -2.14
CA VAL A 143 -5.93 6.50 -2.76
C VAL A 143 -5.63 5.12 -3.36
N ASP A 144 -5.12 5.07 -4.57
CA ASP A 144 -4.58 3.84 -5.17
C ASP A 144 -3.23 3.50 -4.52
N LEU A 145 -3.30 2.79 -3.39
CA LEU A 145 -2.15 2.41 -2.59
C LEU A 145 -1.22 1.41 -3.30
N PRO A 146 -1.72 0.38 -4.01
CA PRO A 146 -0.86 -0.53 -4.78
C PRO A 146 0.00 0.22 -5.79
N ARG A 147 -0.61 1.11 -6.58
CA ARG A 147 0.12 1.90 -7.57
C ARG A 147 1.07 2.88 -6.89
N GLY A 148 0.62 3.59 -5.87
CA GLY A 148 1.44 4.53 -5.11
C GLY A 148 2.70 3.87 -4.52
N LEU A 149 2.57 2.67 -3.95
CA LEU A 149 3.71 1.91 -3.42
C LEU A 149 4.69 1.50 -4.54
N SER A 150 4.18 1.01 -5.68
CA SER A 150 5.03 0.63 -6.83
C SER A 150 5.81 1.83 -7.38
N ASP A 151 5.14 2.97 -7.54
CA ASP A 151 5.77 4.22 -8.00
C ASP A 151 6.80 4.74 -7.00
N ALA A 152 6.51 4.66 -5.70
CA ALA A 152 7.44 5.10 -4.65
C ALA A 152 8.70 4.22 -4.58
N LEU A 153 8.56 2.91 -4.77
CA LEU A 153 9.68 1.96 -4.80
C LEU A 153 10.54 2.06 -6.06
N SER A 154 9.93 2.41 -7.22
CA SER A 154 10.67 2.60 -8.46
C SER A 154 11.45 3.91 -8.48
N ARG A 155 10.92 4.96 -7.84
CA ARG A 155 11.53 6.30 -7.77
C ARG A 155 12.42 6.51 -6.54
N ASN A 156 12.52 5.54 -5.65
CA ASN A 156 13.25 5.62 -4.37
C ASN A 156 12.79 6.77 -3.47
N VAL A 157 11.47 7.00 -3.39
CA VAL A 157 10.86 8.09 -2.60
C VAL A 157 9.88 7.57 -1.54
N LEU A 158 10.10 6.34 -1.07
CA LEU A 158 9.17 5.64 -0.17
C LEU A 158 8.80 6.44 1.07
N ALA A 159 9.78 7.03 1.76
CA ALA A 159 9.53 7.84 2.95
C ALA A 159 8.68 9.09 2.64
N ASN A 160 8.98 9.80 1.54
CA ASN A 160 8.24 10.99 1.13
C ASN A 160 6.80 10.65 0.70
N TRP A 161 6.62 9.49 0.06
CA TRP A 161 5.28 9.01 -0.30
C TRP A 161 4.44 8.77 0.94
N TYR A 162 4.97 8.08 1.96
CA TYR A 162 4.28 7.89 3.24
C TYR A 162 3.95 9.20 3.94
N ASP A 163 4.91 10.14 4.00
CA ASP A 163 4.70 11.47 4.61
C ASP A 163 3.55 12.24 3.89
N GLY A 164 3.34 11.99 2.60
CA GLY A 164 2.28 12.60 1.80
C GLY A 164 0.91 11.91 1.87
N LEU A 165 0.80 10.75 2.52
CA LEU A 165 -0.49 10.06 2.68
C LEU A 165 -1.32 10.63 3.84
N ALA A 166 -0.66 11.13 4.89
CA ALA A 166 -1.34 11.73 6.02
C ALA A 166 -2.01 13.06 5.62
N PRO A 167 -3.10 13.47 6.29
CA PRO A 167 -3.69 14.78 6.10
C PRO A 167 -2.65 15.90 6.30
N THR A 168 -2.62 16.85 5.38
CA THR A 168 -1.64 17.95 5.37
C THR A 168 -2.20 19.28 5.85
N ASP A 169 -3.46 19.31 6.27
CA ASP A 169 -4.09 20.52 6.79
C ASP A 169 -3.47 20.96 8.12
N ILE A 170 -3.50 22.28 8.36
CA ILE A 170 -2.90 22.89 9.55
C ILE A 170 -3.51 22.37 10.85
N GLY A 171 -4.79 21.98 10.84
CA GLY A 171 -5.47 21.41 11.99
C GLY A 171 -4.86 20.08 12.39
N TYR A 172 -4.73 19.15 11.43
CA TYR A 172 -4.09 17.86 11.64
C TYR A 172 -2.64 18.01 12.11
N GLN A 173 -1.85 18.88 11.48
CA GLN A 173 -0.45 19.10 11.85
C GLN A 173 -0.30 19.60 13.30
N ASN A 174 -1.14 20.54 13.73
CA ASN A 174 -1.13 21.06 15.09
C ASN A 174 -1.51 19.99 16.12
N LEU A 175 -2.52 19.17 15.81
CA LEU A 175 -2.95 18.07 16.67
C LEU A 175 -1.88 16.99 16.79
N SER A 176 -1.27 16.59 15.67
CA SER A 176 -0.14 15.67 15.60
C SER A 176 1.04 16.15 16.46
N ALA A 177 1.45 17.42 16.29
CA ALA A 177 2.54 18.00 17.06
C ALA A 177 2.23 18.05 18.57
N GLY A 178 0.99 18.42 18.92
CA GLY A 178 0.50 18.37 20.30
C GLY A 178 0.59 16.96 20.89
N TYR A 179 0.06 15.96 20.17
CA TYR A 179 0.09 14.56 20.59
C TYR A 179 1.51 14.09 20.90
N VAL A 180 2.46 14.31 19.98
CA VAL A 180 3.88 13.91 20.18
C VAL A 180 4.46 14.59 21.42
N ARG A 181 4.20 15.89 21.59
CA ARG A 181 4.67 16.65 22.76
C ARG A 181 4.12 16.08 24.07
N TYR A 182 2.82 15.82 24.14
CA TYR A 182 2.18 15.29 25.35
C TYR A 182 2.60 13.85 25.66
N ARG A 183 2.80 13.01 24.65
CA ARG A 183 3.35 11.64 24.83
C ARG A 183 4.76 11.66 25.42
N ARG A 184 5.62 12.58 24.97
CA ARG A 184 6.97 12.77 25.54
C ARG A 184 6.91 13.22 26.99
N LEU A 185 6.06 14.19 27.32
CA LEU A 185 5.86 14.65 28.70
C LEU A 185 5.39 13.50 29.61
N ALA A 186 4.42 12.72 29.16
CA ALA A 186 3.95 11.55 29.90
C ALA A 186 5.06 10.52 30.15
N ALA A 187 5.91 10.26 29.15
CA ALA A 187 7.06 9.36 29.27
C ALA A 187 8.17 9.89 30.19
N GLN A 188 8.25 11.20 30.42
CA GLN A 188 9.28 11.86 31.23
C GLN A 188 8.87 12.09 32.70
N GLY A 189 7.82 11.42 33.17
CA GLY A 189 7.34 11.56 34.56
C GLY A 189 6.02 12.32 34.70
N GLY A 190 5.40 12.72 33.59
CA GLY A 190 4.04 13.25 33.60
C GLY A 190 3.95 14.73 33.94
N TRP A 191 2.78 15.13 34.45
CA TRP A 191 2.48 16.52 34.76
C TRP A 191 3.06 16.92 36.12
N PRO A 192 3.58 18.15 36.28
CA PRO A 192 3.91 18.69 37.58
C PRO A 192 2.67 18.62 38.49
N ALA A 193 2.80 18.03 39.67
CA ALA A 193 1.75 18.06 40.67
C ALA A 193 1.58 19.49 41.20
N PHE A 194 0.34 19.93 41.41
CA PHE A 194 0.10 21.16 42.16
C PHE A 194 0.53 20.94 43.61
N ALA A 195 1.41 21.80 44.13
CA ALA A 195 1.73 21.79 45.55
C ALA A 195 0.46 22.18 46.34
N PRO A 196 0.11 21.46 47.42
CA PRO A 196 -0.96 21.91 48.32
C PRO A 196 -0.57 23.27 48.91
N PRO A 197 -1.54 24.16 49.21
CA PRO A 197 -1.24 25.44 49.84
C PRO A 197 -0.53 25.19 51.18
N ASP A 198 0.55 25.94 51.43
CA ASP A 198 1.24 25.92 52.71
C ASP A 198 0.23 26.25 53.83
N GLY A 199 0.11 25.36 54.82
CA GLY A 199 -0.81 25.48 55.96
C GLY A 199 -0.25 26.31 57.10
#